data_AF-A0A8D0HAB7-F1
#
_entry.id   AF-A0A8D0HAB7-F1
#
_cell.length_a   1.000
_cell.length_b   1.000
_cell.length_c   1.000
_cell.angle_alpha   90.00
_cell.angle_beta   90.00
_cell.angle_gamma   90.00
#
_symmetry.space_group_name_H-M   'P 1'
#
loop_
_entity.id
_entity.type
_entity.pdbx_description
1 polymer ?
#
loop_
_entity_poly.entity_id
_entity_poly.type
_entity_poly.pdbx_seq_one_letter_code
_entity_poly.pdbx_strand_id
1 'polypeptide(L)' 'MKDEVTAGVQFISRLVNRNDKLDKERLEQFGECLISILCERFTRHWYPEKPLKGQAYR' A
#
# COMPACT_ATOMS: atom_id res chain seq x y z
N MET A 1 10.79 1.91 0.75
CA MET A 1 9.41 2.46 0.79
C MET A 1 8.50 1.81 -0.24
N LYS A 2 8.80 1.92 -1.55
CA LYS A 2 7.89 1.43 -2.60
C LYS A 2 7.63 -0.08 -2.48
N ASP A 3 8.64 -0.87 -2.13
CA ASP A 3 8.50 -2.32 -1.97
C ASP A 3 7.60 -2.68 -0.77
N GLU A 4 7.80 -2.02 0.37
CA GLU A 4 7.01 -2.23 1.59
C GLU A 4 5.55 -1.76 1.40
N VAL A 5 5.35 -0.62 0.72
CA VAL A 5 4.02 -0.14 0.34
C VAL A 5 3.35 -1.13 -0.61
N THR A 6 4.06 -1.63 -1.61
CA THR A 6 3.54 -2.62 -2.56
C THR A 6 3.12 -3.90 -1.84
N ALA A 7 3.94 -4.41 -0.92
CA ALA A 7 3.61 -5.59 -0.12
C ALA A 7 2.34 -5.37 0.74
N GLY A 8 2.24 -4.22 1.41
CA GLY A 8 1.05 -3.84 2.18
C GLY A 8 -0.20 -3.73 1.32
N VAL A 9 -0.10 -3.08 0.16
CA VAL A 9 -1.22 -2.95 -0.79
C VAL A 9 -1.65 -4.31 -1.34
N GLN A 10 -0.72 -5.19 -1.71
CA GLN A 10 -1.04 -6.54 -2.16
C GLN A 10 -1.75 -7.37 -1.07
N PHE A 11 -1.42 -7.16 0.21
CA PHE A 11 -2.15 -7.77 1.32
C PHE A 11 -3.58 -7.23 1.41
N ILE A 12 -3.77 -5.90 1.31
CA ILE A 12 -5.08 -5.27 1.31
C ILE A 12 -5.92 -5.72 0.11
N SER A 13 -5.37 -5.74 -1.10
CA SER A 13 -6.07 -6.20 -2.30
C SER A 13 -6.55 -7.65 -2.18
N ARG A 14 -5.74 -8.53 -1.59
CA ARG A 14 -6.13 -9.92 -1.27
C ARG A 14 -7.28 -9.97 -0.26
N LEU A 15 -7.26 -9.10 0.75
CA LEU A 15 -8.33 -9.04 1.76
C LEU A 15 -9.65 -8.53 1.15
N VAL A 16 -9.57 -7.50 0.31
CA VAL A 16 -10.72 -6.90 -0.39
C VAL A 16 -11.34 -7.92 -1.36
N ASN A 17 -10.53 -8.72 -2.05
CA ASN A 17 -11.01 -9.77 -2.94
C ASN A 17 -11.19 -11.15 -2.29
N ARG A 18 -11.26 -11.26 -0.96
CA ARG A 18 -11.32 -12.56 -0.28
C ARG A 18 -12.48 -13.47 -0.71
N ASN A 19 -13.56 -12.88 -1.23
CA ASN A 19 -14.73 -13.61 -1.71
C ASN A 19 -14.82 -13.69 -3.25
N ASP A 20 -13.74 -13.36 -3.96
CA ASP A 20 -13.64 -13.40 -5.43
C ASP A 20 -14.75 -12.64 -6.16
N LYS A 21 -15.23 -11.54 -5.55
CA LYS A 21 -16.33 -10.72 -6.08
C LYS A 21 -15.88 -9.63 -7.05
N LEU A 22 -14.58 -9.34 -7.10
CA LEU A 22 -14.02 -8.27 -7.92
C LEU A 22 -13.22 -8.89 -9.06
N ASP A 23 -13.35 -8.28 -10.24
CA ASP A 23 -12.53 -8.63 -11.39
C ASP A 23 -11.08 -8.20 -11.18
N LYS A 24 -10.18 -8.87 -11.92
CA LYS A 24 -8.74 -8.69 -11.80
C LYS A 24 -8.29 -7.27 -12.19
N GLU A 25 -8.90 -6.69 -13.22
CA GLU A 25 -8.54 -5.35 -13.72
C GLU A 25 -8.83 -4.27 -12.67
N ARG A 26 -10.01 -4.32 -12.04
CA ARG A 26 -10.35 -3.40 -10.94
C ARG A 26 -9.44 -3.54 -9.73
N LEU A 27 -8.98 -4.76 -9.43
CA LEU A 27 -8.04 -5.00 -8.33
C LEU A 27 -6.64 -4.49 -8.63
N GLU A 28 -6.17 -4.64 -9.86
CA GLU A 28 -4.90 -4.08 -10.33
C GLU A 28 -4.95 -2.55 -10.28
N GLN A 29 -6.00 -1.95 -10.83
CA GLN A 29 -6.20 -0.49 -10.77
C GLN A 29 -6.27 0.03 -9.33
N PHE A 30 -7.02 -0.66 -8.45
CA PHE A 30 -7.06 -0.34 -7.03
C PHE A 30 -5.67 -0.37 -6.39
N GLY A 31 -4.89 -1.42 -6.67
CA GLY A 31 -3.54 -1.58 -6.15
C GLY A 31 -2.60 -0.46 -6.61
N GLU A 32 -2.59 -0.16 -7.91
CA GLU A 32 -1.74 0.89 -8.49
C GLU A 32 -2.06 2.27 -7.92
N CYS A 33 -3.35 2.62 -7.85
CA CYS A 33 -3.80 3.88 -7.28
C CYS A 33 -3.39 4.00 -5.80
N LEU A 34 -3.59 2.93 -5.01
CA LEU A 34 -3.27 2.95 -3.60
C LEU A 34 -1.75 3.05 -3.35
N ILE A 35 -0.92 2.35 -4.13
CA ILE A 35 0.54 2.47 -4.06
C ILE A 35 0.97 3.91 -4.30
N SER A 36 0.43 4.56 -5.34
CA SER A 36 0.74 5.95 -5.69
C SER A 36 0.41 6.90 -4.52
N ILE A 37 -0.81 6.82 -3.99
CA ILE A 37 -1.30 7.67 -2.89
C ILE A 37 -0.46 7.47 -1.62
N LEU A 38 -0.16 6.22 -1.25
CA LEU A 38 0.61 5.94 -0.03
C LEU A 38 2.08 6.38 -0.19
N CYS A 39 2.69 6.18 -1.35
CA CYS A 39 4.05 6.66 -1.61
C CYS A 39 4.15 8.18 -1.49
N GLU A 40 3.20 8.92 -2.08
CA GLU A 40 3.13 10.38 -1.96
C GLU A 40 2.94 10.80 -0.49
N ARG A 41 1.95 10.20 0.20
CA ARG A 41 1.63 10.51 1.60
C ARG A 41 2.79 10.23 2.56
N PHE A 42 3.57 9.18 2.32
CA PHE A 42 4.66 8.76 3.20
C PHE A 42 6.01 9.40 2.88
N THR A 43 6.14 10.15 1.78
CA THR A 43 7.43 10.73 1.33
C THR A 43 8.14 11.54 2.43
N ARG A 44 7.42 12.30 3.26
CA ARG A 44 8.00 13.09 4.38
C ARG A 44 7.99 12.37 5.74
N HIS A 45 7.44 11.16 5.77
CA HIS A 45 7.26 10.34 6.97
C HIS A 45 7.98 9.00 6.85
N TRP A 46 8.96 8.85 5.96
CA TRP A 46 9.77 7.65 5.80
C TRP A 46 11.19 7.90 6.29
N TYR A 47 11.64 7.15 7.30
CA TYR A 47 12.95 7.33 7.92
C TYR A 47 13.70 5.99 7.97
N PRO A 48 14.48 5.62 6.94
CA PRO A 48 15.17 4.33 6.86
C PRO A 48 16.10 4.06 8.06
N GLU A 49 16.75 5.10 8.57
CA GLU A 49 17.69 5.02 9.70
C GLU A 49 16.97 4.95 11.05
N LYS A 50 15.68 5.32 11.09
CA LYS A 50 14.83 5.29 12.30
C LYS A 50 13.43 4.76 11.96
N PRO A 51 13.27 3.45 11.66
CA PRO A 51 12.01 2.90 11.13
C PRO A 51 10.79 3.13 12.02
N LEU A 52 10.99 3.16 13.35
CA LEU A 52 9.92 3.41 14.33
C LEU A 52 9.36 4.84 14.25
N LYS A 53 10.14 5.80 13.76
CA LYS A 53 9.68 7.19 13.61
C LYS A 53 8.62 7.22 12.51
N GLY A 54 7.45 7.80 12.83
CA GLY A 54 6.33 7.92 11.87
C GLY A 54 5.57 6.62 11.61
N GLN A 55 5.87 5.51 12.29
CA GLN A 55 5.24 4.22 12.01
C GLN A 55 3.73 4.16 12.29
N ALA A 56 3.20 4.98 13.20
CA ALA A 56 1.77 5.04 13.49
C ALA A 56 1.01 5.96 12.51
N TYR A 57 1.74 6.84 11.82
CA TYR A 57 1.18 7.66 10.75
C TYR A 57 1.11 6.90 9.44
N ARG A 58 2.12 6.06 9.17
CA ARG A 58 2.17 5.15 8.02
C ARG A 58 1.25 3.95 8.26
#